data_AF-A0A5C5XFM0-F1
#
_entry.id   AF-A0A5C5XFM0-F1
#
_cell.length_a   1.000
_cell.length_b   1.000
_cell.length_c   1.000
_cell.angle_alpha   90.00
_cell.angle_beta   90.00
_cell.angle_gamma   90.00
#
_symmetry.space_group_name_H-M   'P 1'
#
loop_
_entity.id
_entity.type
_entity.pdbx_description
1 polymer ?
#
loop_
_entity_poly.entity_id
_entity_poly.type
_entity_poly.pdbx_seq_one_letter_code
_entity_poly.pdbx_strand_id
1 'polypeptide(L)'
;MKWKAILIASVLSSVHLSGFNDTCLPAGEFTENQTVPQVESQLQTKLQYGSLIMHQGDCLAVKVFTVSPYTHVGMAIHDEEAGWLIYDSANGSGVRKSTLSNYLNECAPNCISVLQPRQEYDAEQMEMIRLALEEQLGRPYGIKHHVTGSRAKGVHCAEYVTDTLMAVDLITAEKPPRVSPNSLRQGLLEADLYAESSEIMMVEDVIPPIPAETWCGRMWQDTKSCVSGCYTSCRRSIFCCD
;
A
#
# COMPACT_ATOMS: atom_id res chain seq x y z
N MET A 1 13.93 -23.11 17.52
CA MET A 1 12.56 -22.74 17.96
C MET A 1 11.56 -23.39 17.02
N LYS A 2 10.47 -23.98 17.51
CA LYS A 2 9.40 -24.53 16.65
C LYS A 2 8.37 -23.44 16.42
N TRP A 3 8.35 -22.88 15.22
CA TRP A 3 7.35 -21.90 14.82
C TRP A 3 6.02 -22.59 14.57
N LYS A 4 4.94 -22.04 15.13
CA LYS A 4 3.59 -22.44 14.73
C LYS A 4 3.29 -21.68 13.44
N ALA A 5 3.31 -22.37 12.31
CA ALA A 5 2.78 -21.82 11.07
C ALA A 5 1.31 -21.43 11.32
N ILE A 6 1.00 -20.14 11.23
CA ILE A 6 -0.38 -19.64 11.35
C ILE A 6 -0.95 -19.58 9.93
N LEU A 7 -2.09 -20.23 9.76
CA LEU A 7 -2.80 -20.29 8.49
C LEU A 7 -3.61 -18.99 8.33
N ILE A 8 -3.23 -18.12 7.40
CA ILE A 8 -4.09 -17.01 7.00
C ILE A 8 -5.14 -17.60 6.05
N ALA A 9 -6.28 -17.98 6.63
CA ALA A 9 -7.43 -18.41 5.84
C ALA A 9 -7.92 -17.22 5.00
N SER A 10 -8.04 -17.41 3.68
CA SER A 10 -8.71 -16.39 2.86
C SER A 10 -10.16 -16.29 3.34
N VAL A 11 -10.52 -15.17 3.97
CA VAL A 11 -11.93 -14.84 4.17
C VAL A 11 -12.53 -14.72 2.78
N LEU A 12 -13.25 -15.75 2.35
CA LEU A 12 -14.08 -15.70 1.17
C LEU A 12 -15.17 -14.66 1.47
N SER A 13 -14.98 -13.43 0.97
CA SER A 13 -16.02 -12.42 0.97
C SER A 13 -17.23 -12.98 0.22
N SER A 14 -18.19 -13.48 0.99
CA SER A 14 -19.57 -13.55 0.55
C SER A 14 -19.99 -12.11 0.32
N VAL A 15 -20.08 -11.71 -0.94
CA VAL A 15 -20.53 -10.37 -1.34
C VAL A 15 -22.00 -10.25 -0.97
N HIS A 16 -22.27 -9.84 0.27
CA HIS A 16 -23.50 -9.17 0.62
C HIS A 16 -23.31 -7.70 0.29
N LEU A 17 -24.03 -7.23 -0.74
CA LEU A 17 -24.23 -5.82 -1.06
C LEU A 17 -25.12 -5.17 0.02
N SER A 18 -24.68 -5.20 1.28
CA SER A 18 -25.24 -4.34 2.31
C SER A 18 -24.51 -3.00 2.22
N GLY A 19 -25.29 -1.95 1.93
CA GLY A 19 -24.95 -0.52 1.89
C GLY A 19 -23.49 -0.12 2.06
N PHE A 20 -22.97 0.63 1.07
CA PHE A 20 -21.81 1.51 1.24
C PHE A 20 -21.99 2.33 2.52
N ASN A 21 -21.38 1.89 3.61
CA ASN A 21 -21.18 2.71 4.78
C ASN A 21 -19.84 3.40 4.53
N ASP A 22 -19.89 4.62 4.00
CA ASP A 22 -18.75 5.56 3.87
C ASP A 22 -18.24 6.02 5.26
N THR A 23 -18.36 5.17 6.28
CA THR A 23 -17.57 5.34 7.49
C THR A 23 -16.14 4.99 7.10
N CYS A 24 -15.42 6.01 6.59
CA CYS A 24 -14.03 6.22 6.95
C CYS A 24 -13.86 5.68 8.38
N LEU A 25 -12.84 4.84 8.58
CA LEU A 25 -12.42 4.41 9.91
C LEU A 25 -12.55 5.60 10.87
N PRO A 26 -13.06 5.39 12.11
CA PRO A 26 -13.25 6.49 13.06
C PRO A 26 -12.00 7.32 13.05
N ALA A 27 -12.15 8.61 12.76
CA ALA A 27 -11.07 9.54 12.52
C ALA A 27 -10.00 9.37 13.61
N GLY A 28 -8.96 8.59 13.31
CA GLY A 28 -7.66 8.87 13.90
C GLY A 28 -7.40 10.31 13.53
N GLU A 29 -7.07 11.14 14.52
CA GLU A 29 -6.77 12.55 14.29
C GLU A 29 -5.86 12.65 13.06
N PHE A 30 -6.42 13.15 11.95
CA PHE A 30 -5.62 13.47 10.78
C PHE A 30 -4.64 14.54 11.25
N THR A 31 -3.38 14.14 11.42
CA THR A 31 -2.32 15.08 11.70
C THR A 31 -2.22 16.03 10.50
N GLU A 32 -1.84 17.28 10.76
CA GLU A 32 -1.66 18.33 9.75
C GLU A 32 -0.97 17.80 8.49
N ASN A 33 -1.33 18.31 7.30
CA ASN A 33 -0.66 17.96 6.04
C ASN A 33 0.87 18.05 6.22
N GLN A 34 1.57 16.96 5.93
CA GLN A 34 3.02 16.91 6.05
C GLN A 34 3.68 16.79 4.69
N THR A 35 4.80 17.48 4.52
CA THR A 35 5.67 17.34 3.35
C THR A 35 6.43 16.01 3.41
N VAL A 36 6.87 15.51 2.25
CA VAL A 36 7.69 14.27 2.18
C VAL A 36 8.89 14.30 3.13
N PRO A 37 9.71 15.38 3.24
CA PRO A 37 10.83 15.42 4.18
C PRO A 37 10.41 15.31 5.66
N GLN A 38 9.24 15.85 6.03
CA GLN A 38 8.72 15.74 7.40
C GLN A 38 8.31 14.31 7.73
N VAL A 39 7.57 13.67 6.81
CA VAL A 39 7.14 12.28 6.96
C VAL A 39 8.35 11.34 6.94
N GLU A 40 9.30 11.58 6.04
CA GLU A 40 10.56 10.82 5.95
C GLU A 40 11.33 10.90 7.27
N SER A 41 11.51 12.10 7.84
CA SER A 41 12.20 12.28 9.12
C SER A 41 11.51 11.55 10.27
N GLN A 42 10.17 11.55 10.32
CA GLN A 42 9.44 10.79 11.33
C GLN A 42 9.63 9.29 11.15
N LEU A 43 9.50 8.79 9.93
CA LEU A 43 9.66 7.38 9.61
C LEU A 43 11.07 6.86 9.86
N GLN A 44 12.12 7.66 9.62
CA GLN A 44 13.50 7.27 9.87
C GLN A 44 13.73 6.77 11.31
N THR A 45 12.99 7.32 12.28
CA THR A 45 13.10 6.95 13.71
C THR A 45 12.09 5.88 14.17
N LYS A 46 11.07 5.61 13.35
CA LYS A 46 9.95 4.72 13.70
C LYS A 46 10.02 3.37 13.00
N LEU A 47 10.61 3.32 11.81
CA LEU A 47 10.71 2.08 11.03
C LEU A 47 11.65 1.08 11.71
N GLN A 48 11.25 -0.18 11.65
CA GLN A 48 12.08 -1.35 11.96
C GLN A 48 12.29 -2.19 10.71
N TYR A 49 13.29 -3.07 10.74
CA TYR A 49 13.56 -4.00 9.64
C TYR A 49 12.33 -4.85 9.35
N GLY A 50 11.84 -4.84 8.10
CA GLY A 50 10.65 -5.58 7.68
C GLY A 50 9.32 -4.91 8.06
N SER A 51 9.33 -3.63 8.44
CA SER A 51 8.11 -2.81 8.54
C SER A 51 7.36 -2.79 7.21
N LEU A 52 6.04 -2.74 7.26
CA LEU A 52 5.22 -2.57 6.06
C LEU A 52 4.63 -1.16 6.04
N ILE A 53 4.80 -0.45 4.93
CA ILE A 53 4.15 0.83 4.67
C ILE A 53 2.91 0.58 3.82
N MET A 54 1.75 0.83 4.39
CA MET A 54 0.45 0.63 3.78
C MET A 54 -0.08 1.96 3.25
N HIS A 55 -0.31 2.06 1.95
CA HIS A 55 -0.88 3.27 1.34
C HIS A 55 -2.38 3.18 1.21
N GLN A 56 -3.04 4.27 1.57
CA GLN A 56 -4.45 4.53 1.28
C GLN A 56 -4.54 5.51 0.12
N GLY A 57 -4.46 5.00 -1.11
CA GLY A 57 -4.52 5.83 -2.32
C GLY A 57 -5.68 5.51 -3.24
N ASP A 58 -5.73 6.16 -4.39
CA ASP A 58 -6.88 6.11 -5.31
C ASP A 58 -6.76 5.09 -6.44
N CYS A 59 -6.19 3.92 -6.16
CA CYS A 59 -6.30 2.81 -7.10
C CYS A 59 -7.73 2.25 -7.11
N LEU A 60 -8.57 2.80 -7.99
CA LEU A 60 -9.99 2.45 -8.11
C LEU A 60 -10.20 0.93 -8.29
N ALA A 61 -9.35 0.27 -9.07
CA ALA A 61 -9.44 -1.18 -9.27
C ALA A 61 -9.30 -1.94 -7.95
N VAL A 62 -8.30 -1.62 -7.14
CA VAL A 62 -8.09 -2.29 -5.85
C VAL A 62 -9.24 -1.97 -4.89
N LYS A 63 -9.68 -0.72 -4.79
CA LYS A 63 -10.83 -0.33 -3.95
C LYS A 63 -12.11 -1.10 -4.29
N VAL A 64 -12.41 -1.23 -5.58
CA VAL A 64 -13.62 -1.93 -6.06
C VAL A 64 -13.56 -3.43 -5.76
N PHE A 65 -12.41 -4.08 -5.93
CA PHE A 65 -12.31 -5.54 -5.72
C PHE A 65 -12.10 -5.94 -4.26
N THR A 66 -11.54 -5.06 -3.42
CA THR A 66 -11.11 -5.41 -2.06
C THR A 66 -11.93 -4.74 -0.97
N VAL A 67 -12.75 -3.73 -1.32
CA VAL A 67 -13.58 -2.95 -0.38
C VAL A 67 -12.72 -2.43 0.79
N SER A 68 -11.53 -1.92 0.47
CA SER A 68 -10.53 -1.48 1.44
C SER A 68 -9.95 -0.12 1.08
N PRO A 69 -9.59 0.72 2.07
CA PRO A 69 -8.86 1.96 1.84
C PRO A 69 -7.42 1.69 1.37
N TYR A 70 -6.81 0.58 1.79
CA TYR A 70 -5.44 0.24 1.44
C TYR A 70 -5.32 -0.28 0.00
N THR A 71 -4.49 0.37 -0.80
CA THR A 71 -4.32 0.08 -2.23
C THR A 71 -2.92 -0.37 -2.61
N HIS A 72 -1.93 -0.11 -1.76
CA HIS A 72 -0.54 -0.48 -2.02
C HIS A 72 0.19 -0.82 -0.72
N VAL A 73 1.25 -1.63 -0.83
CA VAL A 73 2.11 -2.00 0.29
C VAL A 73 3.56 -2.12 -0.18
N GLY A 74 4.49 -1.61 0.62
CA GLY A 74 5.92 -1.83 0.47
C GLY A 74 6.53 -2.31 1.79
N MET A 75 7.63 -3.06 1.71
CA MET A 75 8.41 -3.50 2.88
C MET A 75 9.67 -2.63 3.02
N ALA A 76 9.91 -2.12 4.22
CA ALA A 76 11.07 -1.32 4.56
C ALA A 76 12.23 -2.19 5.08
N ILE A 77 13.39 -2.02 4.48
CA ILE A 77 14.63 -2.72 4.80
C ILE A 77 15.70 -1.66 5.07
N HIS A 78 16.39 -1.78 6.19
CA HIS A 78 17.48 -0.84 6.51
C HIS A 78 18.77 -1.30 5.84
N ASP A 79 19.41 -0.39 5.12
CA ASP A 79 20.74 -0.53 4.55
C ASP A 79 21.70 0.43 5.25
N GLU A 80 22.91 -0.04 5.61
CA GLU A 80 23.85 0.77 6.40
C GLU A 80 24.39 2.00 5.63
N GLU A 81 24.46 1.92 4.29
CA GLU A 81 24.98 3.01 3.46
C GLU A 81 23.87 3.87 2.88
N ALA A 82 22.78 3.25 2.41
CA ALA A 82 21.68 3.92 1.73
C ALA A 82 20.51 4.32 2.65
N GLY A 83 20.51 3.88 3.91
CA GLY A 83 19.41 4.09 4.86
C GLY A 83 18.20 3.21 4.53
N TRP A 84 16.99 3.74 4.72
CA TRP A 84 15.77 2.98 4.48
C TRP A 84 15.48 2.78 2.99
N LEU A 85 15.46 1.52 2.58
CA LEU A 85 15.07 1.06 1.25
C LEU A 85 13.69 0.44 1.30
N ILE A 86 12.83 0.82 0.36
CA ILE A 86 11.48 0.27 0.21
C ILE A 86 11.44 -0.66 -0.98
N TYR A 87 11.04 -1.89 -0.72
CA TYR A 87 10.78 -2.92 -1.72
C TYR A 87 9.28 -3.04 -1.94
N ASP A 88 8.84 -2.85 -3.18
CA ASP A 88 7.44 -2.93 -3.57
C ASP A 88 7.29 -3.49 -4.99
N SER A 89 6.04 -3.73 -5.39
CA SER A 89 5.70 -4.04 -6.77
C SER A 89 4.62 -3.09 -7.25
N ALA A 90 4.97 -2.20 -8.17
CA ALA A 90 4.11 -1.10 -8.62
C ALA A 90 3.81 -1.16 -10.12
N ASN A 91 2.67 -0.62 -10.52
CA ASN A 91 2.29 -0.55 -11.93
C ASN A 91 3.32 0.25 -12.75
N GLY A 92 3.65 -0.22 -13.94
CA GLY A 92 4.67 0.37 -14.82
C GLY A 92 6.12 -0.02 -14.48
N SER A 93 6.47 -0.18 -13.21
CA SER A 93 7.85 -0.49 -12.79
C SER A 93 8.07 -1.97 -12.42
N GLY A 94 7.03 -2.71 -12.04
CA GLY A 94 7.19 -4.06 -11.50
C GLY A 94 7.80 -4.06 -10.10
N VAL A 95 8.43 -5.18 -9.74
CA VAL A 95 9.17 -5.32 -8.48
C VAL A 95 10.44 -4.49 -8.53
N ARG A 96 10.61 -3.63 -7.53
CA ARG A 96 11.69 -2.64 -7.49
C ARG A 96 12.14 -2.40 -6.05
N LYS A 97 13.25 -1.67 -5.95
CA LYS A 97 13.84 -1.15 -4.72
C LYS A 97 14.07 0.35 -4.90
N SER A 98 13.63 1.15 -3.94
CA SER A 98 13.76 2.61 -3.95
C SER A 98 14.16 3.14 -2.58
N THR A 99 14.69 4.35 -2.51
CA THR A 99 14.88 5.03 -1.22
C THR A 99 13.53 5.42 -0.62
N LEU A 100 13.44 5.53 0.71
CA LEU A 100 12.22 5.99 1.39
C LEU A 100 11.71 7.32 0.82
N SER A 101 12.59 8.29 0.59
CA SER A 101 12.21 9.57 -0.03
C SER A 101 11.56 9.40 -1.40
N ASN A 102 12.16 8.61 -2.30
CA ASN A 102 11.60 8.39 -3.65
C ASN A 102 10.25 7.67 -3.56
N TYR A 103 10.15 6.66 -2.69
CA TYR A 103 8.92 5.93 -2.46
C TYR A 103 7.77 6.83 -2.00
N LEU A 104 8.04 7.72 -1.03
CA LEU A 104 7.04 8.67 -0.51
C LEU A 104 6.63 9.70 -1.56
N ASN A 105 7.57 10.19 -2.38
CA ASN A 105 7.27 11.13 -3.48
C ASN A 105 6.39 10.49 -4.55
N GLU A 106 6.68 9.26 -4.99
CA GLU A 106 5.87 8.57 -5.99
C GLU A 106 4.46 8.23 -5.49
N CYS A 107 4.32 8.11 -4.18
CA CYS A 107 3.06 7.82 -3.54
C CYS A 107 2.36 9.06 -2.97
N ALA A 108 2.77 10.29 -3.30
CA ALA A 108 2.04 11.49 -2.91
C ALA A 108 0.96 11.85 -3.97
N PRO A 109 -0.17 12.45 -3.59
CA PRO A 109 -0.65 12.68 -2.22
C PRO A 109 -1.40 11.44 -1.71
N ASN A 110 -1.01 10.87 -0.57
CA ASN A 110 -1.75 9.74 0.02
C ASN A 110 -1.58 9.68 1.54
N CYS A 111 -2.51 9.01 2.21
CA CYS A 111 -2.35 8.63 3.60
C CYS A 111 -1.57 7.32 3.70
N ILE A 112 -0.65 7.23 4.65
CA ILE A 112 0.09 6.01 4.96
C ILE A 112 -0.20 5.55 6.38
N SER A 113 -0.30 4.23 6.56
CA SER A 113 -0.17 3.59 7.87
C SER A 113 1.04 2.66 7.86
N VAL A 114 1.63 2.43 9.04
CA VAL A 114 2.83 1.61 9.17
C VAL A 114 2.51 0.42 10.06
N LEU A 115 2.84 -0.78 9.59
CA LEU A 115 2.82 -2.00 10.39
C LEU A 115 4.24 -2.35 10.79
N GLN A 116 4.47 -2.52 12.08
CA GLN A 116 5.76 -2.88 12.67
C GLN A 116 5.76 -4.36 13.06
N PRO A 117 6.81 -5.14 12.78
CA PRO A 117 6.95 -6.47 13.36
C PRO A 117 6.91 -6.38 14.88
N ARG A 118 6.21 -7.30 15.55
CA ARG A 118 6.21 -7.34 17.03
C ARG A 118 7.52 -7.84 17.62
N GLN A 119 8.19 -8.71 16.88
CA GLN A 119 9.46 -9.27 17.24
C GLN A 119 10.50 -8.82 16.22
N GLU A 120 11.62 -8.31 16.70
CA GLU A 120 12.76 -8.02 15.85
C GLU A 120 13.28 -9.31 15.21
N TYR A 121 13.54 -9.24 13.91
CA TYR A 121 14.15 -10.35 13.18
C TYR A 121 15.59 -10.55 13.63
N ASP A 122 16.03 -11.80 13.73
CA ASP A 122 17.46 -12.08 13.88
C ASP A 122 18.20 -11.89 12.55
N ALA A 123 19.54 -11.91 12.59
CA ALA A 123 20.37 -11.66 11.41
C ALA A 123 20.14 -12.67 10.28
N GLU A 124 19.82 -13.93 10.59
CA GLU A 124 19.53 -14.96 9.59
C GLU A 124 18.19 -14.66 8.91
N GLN A 125 17.16 -14.30 9.69
CA GLN A 125 15.87 -13.89 9.16
C GLN A 125 15.95 -12.63 8.31
N MET A 126 16.70 -11.62 8.75
CA MET A 126 16.92 -10.39 7.99
C MET A 126 17.53 -10.72 6.62
N GLU A 127 18.57 -11.54 6.58
CA GLU A 127 19.23 -11.92 5.33
C GLU A 127 18.30 -12.72 4.41
N MET A 128 17.54 -13.67 4.96
CA MET A 128 16.57 -14.45 4.19
C MET A 128 15.46 -13.58 3.60
N ILE A 129 14.95 -12.60 4.36
CA ILE A 129 13.98 -11.61 3.87
C ILE A 129 14.59 -10.82 2.71
N ARG A 130 15.80 -10.29 2.89
CA ARG A 130 16.51 -9.50 1.88
C ARG A 130 16.70 -10.29 0.58
N LEU A 131 17.17 -11.53 0.67
CA LEU A 131 17.37 -12.41 -0.47
C LEU A 131 16.05 -12.71 -1.20
N ALA A 132 14.98 -13.03 -0.46
CA ALA A 132 13.66 -13.29 -1.05
C ALA A 132 13.08 -12.06 -1.76
N LEU A 133 13.32 -10.86 -1.23
CA LEU A 133 12.94 -9.61 -1.89
C LEU A 133 13.75 -9.38 -3.17
N GLU A 134 15.08 -9.52 -3.09
CA GLU A 134 15.98 -9.24 -4.20
C GLU A 134 15.85 -10.21 -5.37
N GLU A 135 15.54 -11.48 -5.12
CA GLU A 135 15.31 -12.49 -6.16
C GLU A 135 14.19 -12.11 -7.14
N GLN A 136 13.21 -11.33 -6.68
CA GLN A 136 12.07 -10.93 -7.50
C GLN A 136 12.29 -9.62 -8.26
N LEU A 137 13.41 -8.91 -8.07
CA LEU A 137 13.65 -7.60 -8.69
C LEU A 137 13.52 -7.67 -10.22
N GLY A 138 12.80 -6.69 -10.78
CA GLY A 138 12.52 -6.62 -12.22
C GLY A 138 11.36 -7.50 -12.69
N ARG A 139 10.75 -8.33 -11.82
CA ARG A 139 9.54 -9.07 -12.17
C ARG A 139 8.41 -8.08 -12.51
N PRO A 140 7.72 -8.23 -13.65
CA PRO A 140 6.72 -7.25 -14.07
C PRO A 140 5.54 -7.20 -13.09
N TYR A 141 4.90 -6.04 -13.01
CA TYR A 141 3.66 -5.91 -12.26
C TYR A 141 2.53 -6.68 -12.94
N GLY A 142 1.63 -7.26 -12.16
CA GLY A 142 0.40 -7.86 -12.69
C GLY A 142 -0.67 -8.00 -11.62
N ILE A 143 -1.93 -7.84 -12.02
CA ILE A 143 -3.11 -8.09 -11.14
C ILE A 143 -3.98 -9.24 -11.63
N LYS A 144 -3.69 -9.79 -12.82
CA LYS A 144 -4.51 -10.84 -13.45
C LYS A 144 -4.67 -12.05 -12.53
N HIS A 145 -3.59 -12.44 -11.87
CA HIS A 145 -3.55 -13.57 -10.95
C HIS A 145 -4.31 -13.34 -9.65
N HIS A 146 -4.55 -12.09 -9.26
CA HIS A 146 -5.45 -11.78 -8.15
C HIS A 146 -6.89 -12.19 -8.45
N VAL A 147 -7.33 -11.93 -9.68
CA VAL A 147 -8.67 -12.27 -10.16
C VAL A 147 -8.79 -13.78 -10.39
N THR A 148 -7.81 -14.41 -11.05
CA THR A 148 -7.86 -15.84 -11.35
C THR A 148 -7.54 -16.73 -10.15
N GLY A 149 -6.83 -16.21 -9.15
CA GLY A 149 -6.28 -16.97 -8.03
C GLY A 149 -5.14 -17.92 -8.41
N SER A 150 -4.59 -17.80 -9.62
CA SER A 150 -3.49 -18.62 -10.11
C SER A 150 -2.29 -17.74 -10.42
N ARG A 151 -1.10 -18.16 -9.99
CA ARG A 151 0.18 -17.47 -10.25
C ARG A 151 0.33 -17.11 -11.72
N ALA A 152 0.92 -15.94 -11.99
CA ALA A 152 1.23 -15.48 -13.33
C ALA A 152 2.68 -14.95 -13.40
N LYS A 153 3.10 -14.56 -14.61
CA LYS A 153 4.42 -13.96 -14.84
C LYS A 153 4.63 -12.71 -13.97
N GLY A 154 3.59 -11.87 -13.84
CA GLY A 154 3.64 -10.70 -12.97
C GLY A 154 3.32 -11.02 -11.52
N VAL A 155 3.56 -10.05 -10.64
CA VAL A 155 3.22 -10.06 -9.21
C VAL A 155 2.62 -8.70 -8.84
N HIS A 156 1.73 -8.64 -7.85
CA HIS A 156 1.29 -7.35 -7.28
C HIS A 156 1.88 -7.16 -5.88
N CYS A 157 1.84 -5.93 -5.38
CA CYS A 157 2.46 -5.54 -4.11
C CYS A 157 2.17 -6.48 -2.93
N ALA A 158 0.90 -6.78 -2.64
CA ALA A 158 0.56 -7.64 -1.52
C ALA A 158 1.00 -9.11 -1.68
N GLU A 159 0.94 -9.67 -2.88
CA GLU A 159 1.42 -11.04 -3.15
C GLU A 159 2.94 -11.09 -3.03
N TYR A 160 3.64 -10.06 -3.52
CA TYR A 160 5.09 -9.97 -3.39
C TYR A 160 5.53 -9.99 -1.93
N VAL A 161 4.94 -9.13 -1.09
CA VAL A 161 5.22 -9.12 0.36
C VAL A 161 4.81 -10.43 1.02
N THR A 162 3.67 -11.01 0.64
CA THR A 162 3.21 -12.30 1.16
C THR A 162 4.21 -13.41 0.84
N ASP A 163 4.71 -13.47 -0.39
CA ASP A 163 5.68 -14.46 -0.83
C ASP A 163 6.99 -14.33 -0.06
N THR A 164 7.46 -13.10 0.19
CA THR A 164 8.64 -12.84 1.02
C THR A 164 8.45 -13.36 2.44
N LEU A 165 7.31 -13.05 3.09
CA LEU A 165 7.03 -13.51 4.44
C LEU A 165 6.84 -15.03 4.54
N MET A 166 6.32 -15.65 3.47
CA MET A 166 6.24 -17.11 3.36
C MET A 166 7.61 -17.76 3.16
N ALA A 167 8.52 -17.12 2.40
CA ALA A 167 9.86 -17.66 2.14
C ALA A 167 10.72 -17.77 3.40
N VAL A 168 10.39 -17.01 4.45
CA VAL A 168 11.04 -17.05 5.77
C VAL A 168 10.20 -17.76 6.84
N ASP A 169 9.20 -18.53 6.42
CA ASP A 169 8.29 -19.30 7.28
C ASP A 169 7.56 -18.46 8.35
N LEU A 170 7.39 -17.14 8.13
CA LEU A 170 6.70 -16.28 9.08
C LEU A 170 5.18 -16.45 8.99
N ILE A 171 4.66 -16.60 7.77
CA ILE A 171 3.23 -16.80 7.50
C ILE A 171 3.01 -17.94 6.52
N THR A 172 1.77 -18.42 6.47
CA THR A 172 1.31 -19.29 5.38
C THR A 172 0.01 -18.74 4.78
N ALA A 173 -0.07 -18.73 3.46
CA ALA A 173 -1.28 -18.34 2.73
C ALA A 173 -1.66 -19.43 1.73
N GLU A 174 -2.91 -19.89 1.77
CA GLU A 174 -3.41 -20.94 0.87
C GLU A 174 -3.45 -20.46 -0.59
N LYS A 175 -3.83 -19.20 -0.81
CA LYS A 175 -3.91 -18.56 -2.14
C LYS A 175 -3.20 -17.22 -2.13
N PRO A 176 -1.85 -17.20 -2.09
CA PRO A 176 -1.08 -15.95 -2.05
C PRO A 176 -1.42 -14.95 -3.16
N PRO A 177 -1.70 -15.37 -4.42
CA PRO A 177 -2.15 -14.45 -5.46
C PRO A 177 -3.42 -13.66 -5.11
N ARG A 178 -4.28 -14.18 -4.23
CA ARG A 178 -5.54 -13.53 -3.84
C ARG A 178 -5.40 -12.61 -2.64
N VAL A 179 -4.22 -12.51 -2.04
CA VAL A 179 -4.01 -11.64 -0.89
C VAL A 179 -4.05 -10.19 -1.34
N SER A 180 -4.93 -9.38 -0.77
CA SER A 180 -4.94 -7.92 -0.94
C SER A 180 -4.11 -7.25 0.15
N PRO A 181 -3.73 -5.97 -0.01
CA PRO A 181 -3.08 -5.21 1.07
C PRO A 181 -3.87 -5.27 2.38
N ASN A 182 -5.20 -5.22 2.31
CA ASN A 182 -6.05 -5.30 3.49
C ASN A 182 -6.04 -6.66 4.15
N SER A 183 -6.20 -7.74 3.37
CA SER A 183 -6.21 -9.09 3.94
C SER A 183 -4.84 -9.46 4.51
N LEU A 184 -3.76 -8.95 3.90
CA LEU A 184 -2.41 -9.08 4.45
C LEU A 184 -2.33 -8.37 5.81
N ARG A 185 -2.69 -7.08 5.88
CA ARG A 185 -2.71 -6.31 7.13
C ARG A 185 -3.54 -7.03 8.20
N GLN A 186 -4.78 -7.39 7.88
CA GLN A 186 -5.68 -8.05 8.81
C GLN A 186 -5.10 -9.37 9.33
N GLY A 187 -4.59 -10.21 8.44
CA GLY A 187 -3.98 -11.49 8.82
C GLY A 187 -2.75 -11.32 9.72
N LEU A 188 -1.91 -10.32 9.46
CA LEU A 188 -0.73 -10.03 10.30
C LEU A 188 -1.10 -9.50 11.69
N LEU A 189 -2.15 -8.67 11.78
CA LEU A 189 -2.66 -8.16 13.06
C LEU A 189 -3.38 -9.25 13.87
N GLU A 190 -4.23 -10.05 13.24
CA GLU A 190 -4.96 -11.15 13.89
C GLU A 190 -4.03 -12.26 14.38
N ALA A 191 -2.94 -12.52 13.65
CA ALA A 191 -1.90 -13.47 14.05
C ALA A 191 -0.95 -12.92 15.13
N ASP A 192 -1.12 -11.65 15.55
CA ASP A 192 -0.26 -10.95 16.49
C ASP A 192 1.23 -10.93 16.07
N LEU A 193 1.48 -10.89 14.75
CA LEU A 193 2.84 -10.84 14.20
C LEU A 193 3.32 -9.40 13.99
N TYR A 194 2.38 -8.51 13.70
CA TYR A 194 2.62 -7.09 13.50
C TYR A 194 1.74 -6.24 14.43
N ALA A 195 2.19 -5.03 14.72
CA ALA A 195 1.42 -3.99 15.38
C ALA A 195 1.26 -2.79 14.45
N GLU A 196 0.08 -2.17 14.44
CA GLU A 196 -0.14 -0.93 13.69
C GLU A 196 0.38 0.27 14.48
N SER A 197 1.12 1.14 13.80
CA SER A 197 1.45 2.47 14.31
C SER A 197 0.16 3.25 14.53
N SER A 198 0.02 3.87 15.70
CA SER A 198 -1.16 4.68 16.04
C SER A 198 -1.34 5.91 15.15
N GLU A 199 -0.30 6.30 14.41
CA GLU A 199 -0.32 7.48 13.56
C GLU A 199 -0.52 7.15 12.08
N ILE A 200 -1.55 7.75 11.49
CA ILE A 200 -1.72 7.85 10.04
C ILE A 200 -1.06 9.16 9.61
N MET A 201 -0.09 9.07 8.71
CA MET A 201 0.62 10.24 8.17
C MET A 201 0.04 10.59 6.80
N MET A 202 -0.29 11.86 6.61
CA MET A 202 -0.78 12.38 5.33
C MET A 202 0.37 13.05 4.60
N VAL A 203 0.75 12.47 3.45
CA VAL A 203 1.80 13.01 2.58
C VAL A 203 1.15 13.92 1.56
N GLU A 204 1.46 15.21 1.60
CA GLU A 204 0.98 16.18 0.61
C GLU A 204 1.83 16.12 -0.66
N ASP A 205 1.17 16.22 -1.81
CA ASP A 205 1.83 16.37 -3.10
C ASP A 205 2.28 17.81 -3.28
N VAL A 206 3.58 18.00 -3.49
CA VAL A 206 4.09 19.29 -3.96
C VAL A 206 3.85 19.32 -5.46
N ILE A 207 2.58 19.48 -5.88
CA ILE A 207 2.28 19.72 -7.29
C ILE A 207 2.92 21.07 -7.62
N PRO A 208 3.99 21.11 -8.44
CA PRO A 208 4.51 22.40 -8.87
C PRO A 208 3.38 23.10 -9.61
N PRO A 209 3.08 24.38 -9.32
CA PRO A 209 2.00 25.08 -9.98
C PRO A 209 2.25 25.00 -11.48
N ILE A 210 1.37 24.30 -12.22
CA ILE A 210 1.49 24.23 -13.67
C ILE A 210 1.35 25.66 -14.17
N PRO A 211 2.37 26.24 -14.84
CA PRO A 211 2.29 27.61 -15.26
C PRO A 211 1.09 27.76 -16.19
N ALA A 212 0.13 28.59 -15.79
CA ALA A 212 -1.12 28.84 -16.52
C ALA A 212 -0.87 29.29 -17.97
N GLU A 213 0.32 29.81 -18.26
CA GLU A 213 0.68 30.33 -19.57
C GLU A 213 0.97 29.24 -20.61
N THR A 214 1.27 28.01 -20.17
CA THR A 214 1.51 26.89 -21.10
C THR A 214 0.20 26.30 -21.63
N TRP A 215 0.22 25.72 -22.83
CA TRP A 215 -0.94 25.02 -23.40
C TRP A 215 -1.43 23.89 -22.47
N CYS A 216 -0.50 23.10 -21.91
CA CYS A 216 -0.84 22.06 -20.93
C CYS A 216 -1.45 22.63 -19.65
N GLY A 217 -0.93 23.77 -19.17
CA GLY A 217 -1.48 24.47 -18.00
C GLY A 217 -2.90 24.95 -18.19
N ARG A 218 -3.21 25.54 -19.34
CA ARG A 218 -4.60 25.94 -19.70
C ARG A 218 -5.50 24.72 -19.84
N MET A 219 -5.08 23.70 -20.58
CA MET A 219 -5.88 22.47 -20.75
C MET A 219 -6.18 21.79 -19.40
N TRP A 220 -5.22 21.78 -18.48
CA TRP A 220 -5.42 21.25 -17.12
C TRP A 220 -6.41 22.10 -16.31
N GLN A 221 -6.28 23.42 -16.36
CA GLN A 221 -7.22 24.35 -15.71
C GLN A 221 -8.62 24.24 -16.29
N ASP A 222 -8.75 24.14 -17.62
CA ASP A 222 -10.01 23.93 -18.33
C ASP A 222 -10.63 22.60 -17.93
N THR A 223 -9.81 21.53 -17.83
CA THR A 223 -10.27 20.21 -17.37
C THR A 223 -10.76 20.28 -15.93
N LYS A 224 -9.98 20.84 -15.00
CA LYS A 224 -10.39 21.02 -13.60
C LYS A 224 -11.67 21.84 -13.48
N SER A 225 -11.78 22.94 -14.23
CA SER A 225 -12.97 23.79 -14.24
C SER A 225 -14.19 23.02 -14.78
N CYS A 226 -14.02 22.31 -15.88
CA CYS A 226 -15.06 21.47 -16.49
C CYS A 226 -15.55 20.37 -15.54
N VAL A 227 -14.65 19.68 -14.84
CA VAL A 227 -15.02 18.54 -13.97
C VAL A 227 -15.41 18.93 -12.54
N SER A 228 -15.05 20.13 -12.07
CA SER A 228 -15.34 20.60 -10.70
C SER A 228 -16.83 20.62 -10.36
N GLY A 229 -17.71 20.78 -11.36
CA GLY A 229 -19.17 20.69 -11.23
C GLY A 229 -19.76 19.37 -11.71
N CYS A 230 -18.98 18.51 -12.38
CA CYS A 230 -19.51 17.26 -12.95
C CYS A 230 -19.90 16.25 -11.87
N TYR A 231 -19.15 16.17 -10.76
CA TYR A 231 -19.52 15.30 -9.64
C TYR A 231 -20.86 15.73 -9.00
N THR A 232 -21.07 17.04 -8.78
CA THR A 232 -22.32 17.60 -8.25
C THR A 232 -23.48 17.48 -9.24
N SER A 233 -23.22 17.65 -10.54
CA SER A 233 -24.23 17.51 -11.61
C SER A 233 -24.64 16.05 -11.85
N CYS A 234 -23.68 15.12 -11.93
CA CYS A 234 -23.94 13.68 -12.00
C CYS A 234 -24.68 13.20 -10.74
N ARG A 235 -24.30 13.68 -9.55
CA ARG A 235 -24.99 13.33 -8.31
C ARG A 235 -26.48 13.75 -8.34
N ARG A 236 -26.76 14.98 -8.80
CA ARG A 236 -28.16 15.47 -8.95
C ARG A 236 -28.93 14.73 -10.05
N SER A 237 -28.27 14.38 -11.15
CA SER A 237 -28.93 13.81 -12.33
C SER A 237 -29.14 12.29 -12.24
N ILE A 238 -28.28 11.58 -11.50
CA ILE A 238 -28.30 10.11 -11.39
C ILE A 238 -28.99 9.64 -10.11
N PHE A 239 -28.85 10.37 -9.00
CA PHE A 239 -29.35 9.92 -7.70
C PHE A 239 -30.66 10.57 -7.23
N CYS A 240 -31.25 11.51 -8.00
CA CYS A 240 -32.54 12.18 -7.67
C CYS A 240 -32.71 12.44 -6.16
N CYS A 241 -31.70 13.05 -5.53
CA CYS A 241 -31.83 13.54 -4.16
C CYS A 241 -32.18 15.02 -4.25
N ASP A 242 -33.44 15.34 -3.96
CA ASP A 242 -33.83 16.67 -3.47
C ASP A 242 -33.22 16.90 -2.07
#